data_AF-A0A2K8U8F7-F1
#
_entry.id   AF-A0A2K8U8F7-F1
#
_cell.length_a   1.000
_cell.length_b   1.000
_cell.length_c   1.000
_cell.angle_alpha   90.00
_cell.angle_beta   90.00
_cell.angle_gamma   90.00
#
_symmetry.space_group_name_H-M   'P 1'
#
loop_
_entity.id
_entity.type
_entity.pdbx_description
1 polymer ?
#
loop_
_entity_poly.entity_id
_entity_poly.type
_entity_poly.pdbx_seq_one_letter_code
_entity_poly.pdbx_strand_id
1 'polypeptide(L)'
;MPYVLGLPEAQARALVPISRNQAYVEEKTGAGPGSGWGLLFRLNPDAGDAVERFAVAAPDGVQLMVMGTTVQPATGCLCPENALLAGVAEAVALRRGELILMDTQAGVEHFGRALARGFQHALVVADPTFNGIQVAAHSARLAQGLGIPAVHLAVNRVRDAGERARAESRLAAEGAFPFASVHLLPYDESLRAAEPGVEPLLAPAAADSAFMQALEGLIAALLSPTGTVPPCAS
;
A
#
# COMPACT_ATOMS: atom_id res chain seq x y z
N MET A 1 10.34 -1.98 3.04
CA MET A 1 9.32 -2.89 3.62
C MET A 1 9.88 -4.17 4.25
N PRO A 2 10.71 -5.04 3.61
CA PRO A 2 11.04 -6.35 4.19
C PRO A 2 11.77 -6.27 5.54
N TYR A 3 12.71 -5.33 5.69
CA TYR A 3 13.43 -5.13 6.96
C TYR A 3 12.55 -4.58 8.08
N VAL A 4 11.59 -3.72 7.75
CA VAL A 4 10.62 -3.16 8.71
C VAL A 4 9.71 -4.26 9.28
N LEU A 5 9.45 -5.30 8.50
CA LEU A 5 8.71 -6.48 8.95
C LEU A 5 9.60 -7.50 9.68
N GLY A 6 10.86 -7.18 9.99
CA GLY A 6 11.76 -8.08 10.72
C GLY A 6 12.31 -9.26 9.92
N LEU A 7 12.27 -9.22 8.58
CA LEU A 7 12.88 -10.28 7.78
C LEU A 7 14.42 -10.26 7.92
N PRO A 8 15.06 -11.43 8.11
CA PRO A 8 16.51 -11.54 8.05
C PRO A 8 17.05 -11.04 6.71
N GLU A 9 18.21 -10.38 6.72
CA GLU A 9 18.80 -9.77 5.51
C GLU A 9 18.97 -10.77 4.35
N ALA A 10 19.38 -12.00 4.64
CA ALA A 10 19.52 -13.03 3.62
C ALA A 10 18.19 -13.36 2.93
N GLN A 11 17.08 -13.41 3.69
CA GLN A 11 15.75 -13.65 3.13
C GLN A 11 15.24 -12.42 2.37
N ALA A 12 15.39 -11.23 2.94
CA ALA A 12 15.00 -9.98 2.29
C ALA A 12 15.67 -9.78 0.93
N ARG A 13 16.97 -10.13 0.82
CA ARG A 13 17.73 -10.07 -0.43
C ARG A 13 17.34 -11.16 -1.44
N ALA A 14 16.81 -12.29 -0.97
CA ALA A 14 16.37 -13.39 -1.82
C ALA A 14 14.95 -13.19 -2.40
N LEU A 15 14.23 -12.13 -1.98
CA LEU A 15 12.90 -11.84 -2.51
C LEU A 15 12.95 -11.52 -4.00
N VAL A 16 12.21 -12.31 -4.79
CA VAL A 16 12.05 -12.10 -6.22
C VAL A 16 10.66 -11.50 -6.47
N PRO A 17 10.57 -10.30 -7.06
CA PRO A 17 9.28 -9.73 -7.43
C PRO A 17 8.51 -10.61 -8.41
N ILE A 18 7.20 -10.73 -8.23
CA ILE A 18 6.32 -11.53 -9.10
C ILE A 18 6.46 -11.11 -10.57
N SER A 19 6.52 -9.80 -10.84
CA SER A 19 6.68 -9.28 -12.21
C SER A 19 8.00 -9.70 -12.89
N ARG A 20 8.99 -10.17 -12.12
CA ARG A 20 10.27 -10.67 -12.64
C ARG A 20 10.31 -12.19 -12.77
N ASN A 21 9.26 -12.89 -12.34
CA ASN A 21 9.17 -14.34 -12.49
C ASN A 21 8.60 -14.70 -13.87
N GLN A 22 9.50 -14.85 -14.85
CA GLN A 22 9.14 -15.09 -16.25
C GLN A 22 8.32 -16.37 -16.44
N ALA A 23 8.67 -17.44 -15.72
CA ALA A 23 7.94 -18.71 -15.79
C ALA A 23 6.50 -18.55 -15.30
N TYR A 24 6.29 -17.79 -14.22
CA TYR A 24 4.96 -17.53 -13.68
C TYR A 24 4.14 -16.58 -14.58
N VAL A 25 4.78 -15.55 -15.15
CA VAL A 25 4.14 -14.68 -16.15
C VAL A 25 3.64 -15.52 -17.33
N GLU A 26 4.49 -16.37 -17.90
CA GLU A 26 4.13 -17.23 -19.03
C GLU A 26 3.04 -18.24 -18.67
N GLU A 27 3.16 -18.89 -17.51
CA GLU A 27 2.16 -19.84 -16.98
C GLU A 27 0.77 -19.21 -16.90
N LYS A 28 0.69 -17.99 -16.37
CA LYS A 28 -0.58 -17.32 -16.08
C LYS A 28 -1.16 -16.61 -17.29
N THR A 29 -0.32 -15.93 -18.06
CA THR A 29 -0.77 -15.06 -19.17
C THR A 29 -0.72 -15.76 -20.52
N GLY A 30 0.06 -16.84 -20.65
CA GLY A 30 0.33 -17.51 -21.92
C GLY A 30 1.36 -16.79 -22.81
N ALA A 31 2.00 -15.72 -22.33
CA ALA A 31 3.00 -14.96 -23.06
C ALA A 31 4.29 -14.80 -22.23
N GLY A 32 5.40 -15.31 -22.76
CA GLY A 32 6.73 -15.15 -22.17
C GLY A 32 7.40 -13.82 -22.57
N PRO A 33 8.46 -13.40 -21.86
CA PRO A 33 9.21 -12.19 -22.21
C PRO A 33 9.84 -12.29 -23.60
N GLY A 34 9.72 -11.23 -24.42
CA GLY A 34 10.29 -11.19 -25.78
C GLY A 34 9.47 -11.92 -26.85
N SER A 35 8.34 -12.51 -26.45
CA SER A 35 7.36 -13.05 -27.39
C SER A 35 6.66 -11.85 -28.07
N GLY A 36 6.92 -11.67 -29.37
CA GLY A 36 6.80 -10.37 -30.07
C GLY A 36 5.39 -9.77 -30.19
N TRP A 37 5.30 -8.66 -30.94
CA TRP A 37 4.02 -8.00 -31.25
C TRP A 37 3.05 -8.97 -31.95
N GLY A 38 1.84 -9.14 -31.40
CA GLY A 38 0.76 -9.91 -32.01
C GLY A 38 0.37 -11.23 -31.32
N LEU A 39 0.92 -11.54 -30.14
CA LEU A 39 0.49 -12.70 -29.36
C LEU A 39 -0.81 -12.45 -28.60
N LEU A 40 -1.69 -13.45 -28.61
CA LEU A 40 -2.87 -13.50 -27.76
C LEU A 40 -2.41 -13.88 -26.34
N PHE A 41 -2.59 -12.96 -25.39
CA PHE A 41 -2.30 -13.20 -23.97
C PHE A 41 -3.57 -12.97 -23.13
N ARG A 42 -3.62 -13.59 -21.95
CA ARG A 42 -4.76 -13.47 -21.04
C ARG A 42 -4.70 -12.14 -20.28
N LEU A 43 -5.77 -11.35 -20.40
CA LEU A 43 -5.93 -10.07 -19.70
C LEU A 43 -6.39 -10.23 -18.24
N ASN A 44 -7.13 -11.30 -17.93
CA ASN A 44 -7.54 -11.67 -16.58
C ASN A 44 -6.98 -13.06 -16.24
N PRO A 45 -5.67 -13.16 -15.92
CA PRO A 45 -5.09 -14.41 -15.45
C PRO A 45 -5.63 -14.78 -14.06
N ASP A 46 -5.87 -16.07 -13.83
CA ASP A 46 -6.14 -16.60 -12.48
C ASP A 46 -4.84 -16.67 -11.68
N ALA A 47 -4.69 -15.76 -10.72
CA ALA A 47 -3.53 -15.65 -9.83
C ALA A 47 -3.88 -15.93 -8.36
N GLY A 48 -4.93 -16.74 -8.11
CA GLY A 48 -5.37 -17.12 -6.77
C GLY A 48 -4.30 -17.82 -5.92
N ASP A 49 -3.33 -18.47 -6.56
CA ASP A 49 -2.20 -19.20 -5.96
C ASP A 49 -0.96 -18.35 -5.67
N ALA A 50 -1.00 -17.04 -5.96
CA ALA A 50 0.17 -16.18 -5.87
C ALA A 50 0.71 -16.06 -4.44
N VAL A 51 -0.19 -15.95 -3.46
CA VAL A 51 0.19 -15.82 -2.04
C VAL A 51 0.85 -17.10 -1.57
N GLU A 52 0.28 -18.26 -1.87
CA GLU A 52 0.80 -19.57 -1.44
C GLU A 52 2.19 -19.86 -2.04
N ARG A 53 2.47 -19.34 -3.24
CA ARG A 53 3.73 -19.60 -3.96
C ARG A 53 4.83 -18.60 -3.65
N PHE A 54 4.48 -17.33 -3.42
CA PHE A 54 5.44 -16.23 -3.40
C PHE A 54 5.44 -15.42 -2.11
N ALA A 55 4.48 -15.63 -1.20
CA ALA A 55 4.57 -15.02 0.11
C ALA A 55 5.68 -15.68 0.94
N VAL A 56 6.36 -14.86 1.72
CA VAL A 56 7.32 -15.29 2.73
C VAL A 56 6.78 -14.96 4.10
N ALA A 57 6.95 -15.88 5.05
CA ALA A 57 6.56 -15.66 6.43
C ALA A 57 7.52 -14.67 7.09
N ALA A 58 6.96 -13.57 7.57
CA ALA A 58 7.58 -12.65 8.51
C ALA A 58 7.18 -13.05 9.95
N PRO A 59 7.83 -12.47 10.99
CA PRO A 59 7.35 -12.55 12.37
C PRO A 59 5.86 -12.24 12.55
N ASP A 60 5.30 -12.70 13.67
CA ASP A 60 3.92 -12.43 14.10
C ASP A 60 2.82 -12.88 13.12
N GLY A 61 3.13 -13.86 12.28
CA GLY A 61 2.17 -14.44 11.33
C GLY A 61 1.91 -13.58 10.10
N VAL A 62 2.69 -12.51 9.89
CA VAL A 62 2.59 -11.65 8.71
C VAL A 62 3.13 -12.38 7.47
N GLN A 63 2.39 -12.32 6.38
CA GLN A 63 2.83 -12.82 5.07
C GLN A 63 3.25 -11.64 4.19
N LEU A 64 4.49 -11.65 3.70
CA LEU A 64 5.02 -10.61 2.82
C LEU A 64 5.12 -11.16 1.39
N MET A 65 4.54 -10.46 0.43
CA MET A 65 4.67 -10.77 -0.99
C MET A 65 5.12 -9.52 -1.75
N VAL A 66 6.16 -9.64 -2.58
CA VAL A 66 6.67 -8.52 -3.38
C VAL A 66 6.15 -8.63 -4.80
N MET A 67 5.27 -7.71 -5.19
CA MET A 67 4.71 -7.67 -6.54
C MET A 67 5.76 -7.21 -7.59
N GLY A 68 6.54 -6.18 -7.24
CA GLY A 68 7.45 -5.50 -8.17
C GLY A 68 6.81 -4.27 -8.80
N THR A 69 7.62 -3.41 -9.39
CA THR A 69 7.14 -2.22 -10.10
C THR A 69 6.93 -2.52 -11.57
N THR A 70 6.02 -1.76 -12.20
CA THR A 70 5.97 -1.63 -13.65
C THR A 70 7.19 -0.82 -14.07
N VAL A 71 8.32 -1.48 -14.32
CA VAL A 71 9.56 -0.81 -14.73
C VAL A 71 9.34 -0.20 -16.13
N GLN A 72 9.61 1.10 -16.28
CA GLN A 72 9.52 1.84 -17.55
C GLN A 72 10.58 1.39 -18.57
N PRO A 73 10.41 1.75 -19.86
CA PRO A 73 10.55 0.88 -21.01
C PRO A 73 11.99 0.80 -21.50
N ALA A 74 12.52 -0.42 -21.67
CA ALA A 74 13.71 -0.62 -22.48
C ALA A 74 13.62 -1.83 -23.40
N THR A 75 12.80 -2.83 -23.13
CA THR A 75 12.70 -4.02 -23.98
C THR A 75 11.43 -4.83 -23.67
N GLY A 76 10.37 -4.68 -24.48
CA GLY A 76 9.21 -5.59 -24.48
C GLY A 76 7.86 -4.94 -24.15
N CYS A 77 6.77 -5.56 -24.64
CA CYS A 77 5.40 -5.22 -24.27
C CYS A 77 5.11 -5.75 -22.87
N LEU A 78 5.04 -4.86 -21.86
CA LEU A 78 4.79 -5.19 -20.45
C LEU A 78 3.34 -5.61 -20.14
N CYS A 79 2.55 -5.89 -21.17
CA CYS A 79 1.13 -6.18 -21.03
C CYS A 79 0.87 -7.49 -20.24
N PRO A 80 1.64 -8.57 -20.43
CA PRO A 80 1.49 -9.79 -19.65
C PRO A 80 1.80 -9.60 -18.15
N GLU A 81 2.88 -8.90 -17.83
CA GLU A 81 3.27 -8.61 -16.44
C GLU A 81 2.23 -7.74 -15.76
N ASN A 82 1.74 -6.71 -16.44
CA ASN A 82 0.69 -5.83 -15.89
C ASN A 82 -0.63 -6.58 -15.68
N ALA A 83 -1.03 -7.45 -16.61
CA ALA A 83 -2.21 -8.30 -16.46
C ALA A 83 -2.06 -9.26 -15.28
N LEU A 84 -0.86 -9.85 -15.09
CA LEU A 84 -0.56 -10.68 -13.93
C LEU A 84 -0.66 -9.90 -12.62
N LEU A 85 -0.02 -8.73 -12.53
CA LEU A 85 -0.06 -7.90 -11.32
C LEU A 85 -1.49 -7.48 -10.96
N ALA A 86 -2.31 -7.16 -11.97
CA ALA A 86 -3.72 -6.88 -11.79
C ALA A 86 -4.48 -8.09 -11.21
N GLY A 87 -4.29 -9.28 -11.80
CA GLY A 87 -4.92 -10.52 -11.33
C GLY A 87 -4.48 -10.92 -9.92
N VAL A 88 -3.20 -10.74 -9.57
CA VAL A 88 -2.68 -11.04 -8.23
C VAL A 88 -3.37 -10.17 -7.18
N ALA A 89 -3.46 -8.87 -7.41
CA ALA A 89 -4.05 -7.99 -6.41
C ALA A 89 -5.59 -8.09 -6.36
N GLU A 90 -6.26 -8.42 -7.46
CA GLU A 90 -7.67 -8.82 -7.43
C GLU A 90 -7.86 -10.08 -6.57
N ALA A 91 -7.05 -11.13 -6.80
CA ALA A 91 -7.09 -12.36 -6.02
C ALA A 91 -6.83 -12.12 -4.53
N VAL A 92 -5.82 -11.30 -4.21
CA VAL A 92 -5.49 -10.90 -2.84
C VAL A 92 -6.68 -10.17 -2.21
N ALA A 93 -7.23 -9.16 -2.88
CA ALA A 93 -8.33 -8.36 -2.32
C ALA A 93 -9.63 -9.14 -2.06
N LEU A 94 -9.83 -10.28 -2.73
CA LEU A 94 -10.97 -11.16 -2.52
C LEU A 94 -10.80 -12.15 -1.35
N ARG A 95 -9.61 -12.22 -0.73
CA ARG A 95 -9.37 -13.09 0.43
C ARG A 95 -10.19 -12.61 1.63
N ARG A 96 -10.86 -13.55 2.31
CA ARG A 96 -11.75 -13.27 3.44
C ARG A 96 -11.08 -13.60 4.76
N GLY A 97 -11.34 -12.77 5.78
CA GLY A 97 -10.80 -12.99 7.14
C GLY A 97 -9.34 -12.61 7.30
N GLU A 98 -8.76 -11.89 6.32
CA GLU A 98 -7.38 -11.41 6.34
C GLU A 98 -7.35 -9.88 6.23
N LEU A 99 -6.37 -9.25 6.87
CA LEU A 99 -6.07 -7.83 6.66
C LEU A 99 -4.95 -7.72 5.63
N ILE A 100 -5.24 -7.02 4.54
CA ILE A 100 -4.30 -6.83 3.44
C ILE A 100 -3.83 -5.39 3.43
N LEU A 101 -2.52 -5.21 3.59
CA LEU A 101 -1.86 -3.93 3.42
C LEU A 101 -1.04 -3.95 2.14
N MET A 102 -1.43 -3.11 1.17
CA MET A 102 -0.67 -2.91 -0.06
C MET A 102 0.12 -1.61 0.04
N ASP A 103 1.44 -1.72 0.15
CA ASP A 103 2.34 -0.58 0.10
C ASP A 103 2.61 -0.19 -1.36
N THR A 104 2.34 1.06 -1.70
CA THR A 104 2.46 1.60 -3.06
C THR A 104 3.18 2.93 -3.03
N GLN A 105 4.03 3.20 -4.03
CA GLN A 105 4.62 4.52 -4.20
C GLN A 105 3.52 5.60 -4.33
N ALA A 106 3.83 6.83 -3.90
CA ALA A 106 2.96 7.98 -4.08
C ALA A 106 2.60 8.13 -5.56
N GLY A 107 1.32 7.97 -5.86
CA GLY A 107 0.81 7.94 -7.23
C GLY A 107 0.03 6.66 -7.51
N VAL A 108 -1.29 6.72 -7.32
CA VAL A 108 -2.19 5.61 -7.66
C VAL A 108 -2.38 5.46 -9.18
N GLU A 109 -1.82 6.35 -10.01
CA GLU A 109 -1.85 6.26 -11.47
C GLU A 109 -1.16 5.02 -12.03
N HIS A 110 -0.11 4.55 -11.34
CA HIS A 110 0.56 3.30 -11.69
C HIS A 110 -0.32 2.08 -11.39
N PHE A 111 -1.33 2.25 -10.54
CA PHE A 111 -2.24 1.21 -10.13
C PHE A 111 -3.63 1.47 -10.72
N GLY A 112 -3.86 0.89 -11.90
CA GLY A 112 -5.11 1.06 -12.64
C GLY A 112 -6.35 0.71 -11.81
N ARG A 113 -7.51 1.16 -12.31
CA ARG A 113 -8.84 0.98 -11.71
C ARG A 113 -9.18 -0.45 -11.26
N ALA A 114 -8.55 -1.46 -11.86
CA ALA A 114 -8.71 -2.87 -11.48
C ALA A 114 -8.23 -3.16 -10.06
N LEU A 115 -7.11 -2.55 -9.66
CA LEU A 115 -6.48 -2.79 -8.36
C LEU A 115 -7.24 -2.12 -7.23
N ALA A 116 -7.69 -0.88 -7.45
CA ALA A 116 -8.42 -0.12 -6.45
C ALA A 116 -9.79 -0.75 -6.08
N ARG A 117 -10.42 -1.51 -6.98
CA ARG A 117 -11.76 -2.09 -6.77
C ARG A 117 -11.85 -3.08 -5.60
N GLY A 118 -10.73 -3.63 -5.18
CA GLY A 118 -10.67 -4.59 -4.08
C GLY A 118 -10.41 -3.98 -2.70
N PHE A 119 -10.02 -2.71 -2.62
CA PHE A 119 -9.63 -2.07 -1.37
C PHE A 119 -10.75 -1.18 -0.82
N GLN A 120 -11.02 -1.36 0.48
CA GLN A 120 -12.03 -0.57 1.21
C GLN A 120 -11.47 0.76 1.72
N HIS A 121 -10.17 0.79 1.99
CA HIS A 121 -9.49 1.92 2.61
C HIS A 121 -8.25 2.33 1.79
N ALA A 122 -8.03 3.63 1.64
CA ALA A 122 -6.78 4.21 1.19
C ALA A 122 -6.19 5.05 2.32
N LEU A 123 -4.97 4.76 2.76
CA LEU A 123 -4.23 5.58 3.71
C LEU A 123 -3.21 6.43 2.96
N VAL A 124 -3.47 7.74 2.89
CA VAL A 124 -2.53 8.71 2.33
C VAL A 124 -1.62 9.20 3.45
N VAL A 125 -0.30 9.03 3.28
CA VAL A 125 0.70 9.50 4.24
C VAL A 125 1.44 10.71 3.67
N ALA A 126 1.52 11.79 4.45
CA ALA A 126 2.13 13.05 4.05
C ALA A 126 3.09 13.55 5.12
N ASP A 127 4.07 14.38 4.75
CA ASP A 127 4.74 15.26 5.70
C ASP A 127 3.90 16.54 5.94
N PRO A 128 4.19 17.35 6.97
CA PRO A 128 3.37 18.52 7.28
C PRO A 128 3.72 19.73 6.40
N THR A 129 4.57 19.56 5.38
CA THR A 129 5.02 20.65 4.51
C THR A 129 3.91 21.07 3.54
N PHE A 130 4.09 22.23 2.91
CA PHE A 130 3.16 22.68 1.87
C PHE A 130 3.07 21.66 0.73
N ASN A 131 4.21 21.23 0.19
CA ASN A 131 4.24 20.27 -0.92
C ASN A 131 3.66 18.90 -0.51
N GLY A 132 3.97 18.42 0.69
CA GLY A 132 3.42 17.15 1.19
C GLY A 132 1.90 17.15 1.24
N ILE A 133 1.30 18.21 1.76
CA ILE A 133 -0.16 18.35 1.85
C ILE A 133 -0.81 18.46 0.47
N GLN A 134 -0.20 19.21 -0.47
CA GLN A 134 -0.68 19.31 -1.85
C GLN A 134 -0.72 17.95 -2.55
N VAL A 135 0.37 17.18 -2.45
CA VAL A 135 0.45 15.83 -3.01
C VAL A 135 -0.58 14.92 -2.35
N ALA A 136 -0.73 14.99 -1.02
CA ALA A 136 -1.71 14.19 -0.30
C ALA A 136 -3.15 14.47 -0.73
N ALA A 137 -3.52 15.74 -0.90
CA ALA A 137 -4.83 16.14 -1.39
C ALA A 137 -5.08 15.64 -2.83
N HIS A 138 -4.06 15.69 -3.68
CA HIS A 138 -4.13 15.13 -5.03
C HIS A 138 -4.31 13.59 -4.99
N SER A 139 -3.50 12.87 -4.23
CA SER A 139 -3.59 11.42 -4.06
C SER A 139 -4.94 10.98 -3.50
N ALA A 140 -5.50 11.74 -2.56
CA ALA A 140 -6.82 11.48 -1.99
C ALA A 140 -7.95 11.56 -3.04
N ARG A 141 -7.92 12.60 -3.89
CA ARG A 141 -8.85 12.75 -5.01
C ARG A 141 -8.72 11.62 -6.03
N LEU A 142 -7.50 11.18 -6.31
CA LEU A 142 -7.27 10.04 -7.20
C LEU A 142 -7.82 8.74 -6.60
N ALA A 143 -7.55 8.45 -5.32
CA ALA A 143 -8.06 7.27 -4.63
C ALA A 143 -9.60 7.22 -4.66
N GLN A 144 -10.26 8.35 -4.41
CA GLN A 144 -11.71 8.48 -4.53
C GLN A 144 -12.19 8.25 -5.98
N GLY A 145 -11.50 8.83 -6.97
CA GLY A 145 -11.83 8.65 -8.40
C GLY A 145 -11.68 7.22 -8.91
N LEU A 146 -10.80 6.43 -8.28
CA LEU A 146 -10.64 5.01 -8.53
C LEU A 146 -11.74 4.15 -7.89
N GLY A 147 -12.51 4.72 -6.96
CA GLY A 147 -13.66 4.07 -6.33
C GLY A 147 -13.39 3.49 -4.94
N ILE A 148 -12.29 3.86 -4.28
CA ILE A 148 -12.00 3.42 -2.91
C ILE A 148 -12.96 4.14 -1.93
N PRO A 149 -13.76 3.42 -1.14
CA PRO A 149 -14.83 4.01 -0.32
C PRO A 149 -14.36 4.96 0.79
N ALA A 150 -13.28 4.60 1.49
CA ALA A 150 -12.79 5.36 2.64
C ALA A 150 -11.34 5.82 2.39
N VAL A 151 -11.13 7.14 2.43
CA VAL A 151 -9.78 7.73 2.28
C VAL A 151 -9.38 8.39 3.60
N HIS A 152 -8.29 7.92 4.18
CA HIS A 152 -7.71 8.41 5.43
C HIS A 152 -6.45 9.21 5.15
N LEU A 153 -6.14 10.19 5.99
CA LEU A 153 -4.92 10.99 5.92
C LEU A 153 -4.11 10.84 7.21
N ALA A 154 -2.82 10.50 7.08
CA ALA A 154 -1.84 10.59 8.15
C ALA A 154 -0.79 11.65 7.80
N VAL A 155 -0.79 12.77 8.52
CA VAL A 155 0.26 13.79 8.44
C VAL A 155 1.34 13.41 9.45
N ASN A 156 2.42 12.83 8.96
CA ASN A 156 3.51 12.30 9.76
C ASN A 156 4.60 13.35 10.04
N ARG A 157 5.46 13.08 11.04
CA ARG A 157 6.63 13.89 11.40
C ARG A 157 6.32 15.32 11.87
N VAL A 158 5.19 15.51 12.55
CA VAL A 158 4.80 16.81 13.12
C VAL A 158 5.68 17.13 14.34
N ARG A 159 6.49 18.19 14.26
CA ARG A 159 7.54 18.50 15.25
C ARG A 159 7.06 19.35 16.42
N ASP A 160 6.15 20.28 16.16
CA ASP A 160 5.70 21.25 17.16
C ASP A 160 4.28 21.75 16.90
N ALA A 161 3.72 22.48 17.87
CA ALA A 161 2.37 23.02 17.80
C ALA A 161 2.19 24.03 16.66
N GLY A 162 3.24 24.77 16.29
CA GLY A 162 3.20 25.69 15.16
C GLY A 162 3.13 24.95 13.82
N GLU A 163 3.87 23.86 13.67
CA GLU A 163 3.82 23.00 12.49
C GLU A 163 2.47 22.31 12.36
N ARG A 164 1.93 21.82 13.47
CA ARG A 164 0.55 21.31 13.56
C ARG A 164 -0.46 22.35 13.04
N ALA A 165 -0.44 23.56 13.58
CA ALA A 165 -1.38 24.62 13.18
C ALA A 165 -1.24 24.98 11.69
N ARG A 166 -0.01 25.00 11.16
CA ARG A 166 0.25 25.22 9.72
C ARG A 166 -0.30 24.08 8.86
N ALA A 167 -0.13 22.83 9.28
CA ALA A 167 -0.64 21.68 8.55
C ALA A 167 -2.19 21.67 8.52
N GLU A 168 -2.83 21.90 9.66
CA GLU A 168 -4.29 22.02 9.76
C GLU A 168 -4.83 23.17 8.89
N SER A 169 -4.18 24.34 8.92
CA SER A 169 -4.56 25.49 8.09
C SER A 169 -4.43 25.20 6.59
N ARG A 170 -3.38 24.48 6.17
CA ARG A 170 -3.18 24.10 4.77
C ARG A 170 -4.23 23.08 4.31
N LEU A 171 -4.55 22.10 5.15
CA LEU A 171 -5.61 21.13 4.87
C LEU A 171 -6.97 21.81 4.72
N ALA A 172 -7.28 22.79 5.56
CA ALA A 172 -8.51 23.58 5.44
C ALA A 172 -8.57 24.38 4.12
N ALA A 173 -7.42 24.86 3.63
CA ALA A 173 -7.32 25.63 2.39
C ALA A 173 -7.46 24.79 1.11
N GLU A 174 -7.17 23.49 1.15
CA GLU A 174 -7.24 22.57 -0.01
C GLU A 174 -8.67 22.30 -0.54
N GLY A 175 -9.68 22.90 0.08
CA GLY A 175 -11.09 22.65 -0.22
C GLY A 175 -11.50 21.32 0.38
N ALA A 176 -12.13 21.38 1.57
CA ALA A 176 -12.55 20.28 2.44
C ALA A 176 -12.79 18.92 1.74
N PHE A 177 -11.71 18.18 1.46
CA PHE A 177 -11.82 16.82 0.97
C PHE A 177 -12.41 15.97 2.11
N PRO A 178 -13.41 15.11 1.86
CA PRO A 178 -14.10 14.35 2.89
C PRO A 178 -13.27 13.13 3.31
N PHE A 179 -12.15 13.37 4.00
CA PHE A 179 -11.37 12.29 4.60
C PHE A 179 -12.22 11.55 5.64
N ALA A 180 -12.19 10.22 5.60
CA ALA A 180 -12.82 9.36 6.60
C ALA A 180 -12.20 9.57 7.98
N SER A 181 -10.89 9.80 8.05
CA SER A 181 -10.20 10.30 9.23
C SER A 181 -8.92 11.04 8.87
N VAL A 182 -8.50 11.96 9.76
CA VAL A 182 -7.24 12.70 9.65
C VAL A 182 -6.48 12.58 10.96
N HIS A 183 -5.23 12.11 10.88
CA HIS A 183 -4.36 11.88 12.03
C HIS A 183 -3.06 12.65 11.84
N LEU A 184 -2.65 13.43 12.85
CA LEU A 184 -1.34 14.08 12.88
C LEU A 184 -0.44 13.25 13.77
N LEU A 185 0.59 12.64 13.20
CA LEU A 185 1.54 11.79 13.92
C LEU A 185 2.76 12.64 14.31
N PRO A 186 3.03 12.79 15.62
CA PRO A 186 4.20 13.51 16.11
C PRO A 186 5.51 12.93 15.58
N TYR A 187 6.51 13.78 15.40
CA TYR A 187 7.87 13.33 15.16
C TYR A 187 8.39 12.59 16.40
N ASP A 188 8.90 11.38 16.21
CA ASP A 188 9.51 10.58 17.25
C ASP A 188 10.91 10.14 16.81
N GLU A 189 11.95 10.53 17.56
CA GLU A 189 13.34 10.21 17.22
C GLU A 189 13.60 8.69 17.34
N SER A 190 12.81 7.98 18.15
CA SER A 190 12.94 6.53 18.30
C SER A 190 12.65 5.77 16.99
N LEU A 191 11.78 6.30 16.12
CA LEU A 191 11.55 5.73 14.78
C LEU A 191 12.82 5.73 13.94
N ARG A 192 13.56 6.83 13.98
CA ARG A 192 14.82 6.95 13.23
C ARG A 192 15.91 6.07 13.85
N ALA A 193 15.94 5.97 15.18
CA ALA A 193 16.90 5.11 15.88
C ALA A 193 16.62 3.61 15.68
N ALA A 194 15.37 3.23 15.41
CA ALA A 194 14.96 1.85 15.18
C ALA A 194 15.28 1.33 13.76
N GLU A 195 15.61 2.20 12.80
CA GLU A 195 15.93 1.78 11.44
C GLU A 195 17.04 0.70 11.43
N PRO A 196 16.90 -0.37 10.61
CA PRO A 196 15.90 -0.54 9.55
C PRO A 196 14.58 -1.23 9.98
N GLY A 197 14.43 -1.52 11.27
CA GLY A 197 13.29 -2.21 11.87
C GLY A 197 12.36 -1.29 12.66
N VAL A 198 11.34 -1.87 13.29
CA VAL A 198 10.41 -1.16 14.18
C VAL A 198 10.18 -1.91 15.50
N GLU A 199 10.84 -3.05 15.70
CA GLU A 199 10.72 -3.90 16.89
C GLU A 199 10.94 -3.13 18.20
N PRO A 200 11.90 -2.18 18.30
CA PRO A 200 12.07 -1.38 19.51
C PRO A 200 10.85 -0.52 19.86
N LEU A 201 10.04 -0.12 18.87
CA LEU A 201 8.82 0.69 19.07
C LEU A 201 7.63 -0.13 19.53
N LEU A 202 7.63 -1.42 19.20
CA LEU A 202 6.59 -2.36 19.63
C LEU A 202 6.84 -2.87 21.06
N ALA A 203 8.01 -2.60 21.63
CA ALA A 203 8.32 -2.94 23.01
C ALA A 203 7.45 -2.12 23.98
N PRO A 204 7.01 -2.70 25.12
CA PRO A 204 6.16 -2.00 26.09
C PRO A 204 6.71 -0.64 26.56
N ALA A 205 8.04 -0.49 26.59
CA ALA A 205 8.69 0.75 27.00
C ALA A 205 8.48 1.94 26.03
N ALA A 206 8.14 1.66 24.76
CA ALA A 206 7.86 2.67 23.74
C ALA A 206 6.35 2.90 23.51
N ALA A 207 5.48 2.07 24.12
CA ALA A 207 4.04 2.10 23.90
C ALA A 207 3.37 3.42 24.32
N ASP A 208 3.92 4.11 25.32
CA ASP A 208 3.35 5.37 25.84
C ASP A 208 3.81 6.62 25.07
N SER A 209 4.55 6.47 23.96
CA SER A 209 5.00 7.64 23.19
C SER A 209 3.82 8.36 22.53
N ALA A 210 3.93 9.69 22.37
CA ALA A 210 2.89 10.48 21.69
C ALA A 210 2.64 10.02 20.25
N PHE A 211 3.67 9.46 19.60
CA PHE A 211 3.53 8.83 18.29
C PHE A 211 2.69 7.56 18.37
N MET A 212 2.98 6.66 19.31
CA MET A 212 2.23 5.41 19.47
C MET A 212 0.76 5.67 19.81
N GLN A 213 0.46 6.63 20.69
CA GLN A 213 -0.92 7.03 20.98
C GLN A 213 -1.65 7.58 19.74
N ALA A 214 -0.98 8.41 18.93
CA ALA A 214 -1.56 8.92 17.68
C ALA A 214 -1.76 7.80 16.64
N LEU A 215 -0.84 6.84 16.60
CA LEU A 215 -0.90 5.66 15.73
C LEU A 215 -2.04 4.71 16.14
N GLU A 216 -2.26 4.49 17.43
CA GLU A 216 -3.42 3.72 17.94
C GLU A 216 -4.74 4.33 17.49
N GLY A 217 -4.85 5.66 17.52
CA GLY A 217 -6.02 6.36 16.97
C GLY A 217 -6.23 6.10 15.47
N LEU A 218 -5.14 6.06 14.69
CA LEU A 218 -5.19 5.72 13.26
C LEU A 218 -5.60 4.25 13.06
N ILE A 219 -5.00 3.32 13.80
CA ILE A 219 -5.33 1.88 13.74
C ILE A 219 -6.80 1.67 14.09
N ALA A 220 -7.29 2.30 15.15
CA ALA A 220 -8.70 2.23 15.54
C ALA A 220 -9.63 2.74 14.44
N ALA A 221 -9.27 3.82 13.74
CA ALA A 221 -10.05 4.33 12.62
C ALA A 221 -10.07 3.38 11.41
N LEU A 222 -8.97 2.66 11.15
CA LEU A 222 -8.86 1.68 10.06
C LEU A 222 -9.60 0.36 10.39
N LEU A 223 -9.65 -0.02 11.66
CA LEU A 223 -10.32 -1.25 12.12
C LEU A 223 -11.79 -1.04 12.47
N SER A 224 -12.23 0.21 12.62
CA SER A 224 -13.63 0.51 12.88
C SER A 224 -14.48 0.08 11.68
N PRO A 225 -15.59 -0.66 11.88
CA PRO A 225 -16.46 -1.03 10.78
C PRO A 225 -17.11 0.24 10.23
N THR A 226 -16.58 0.77 9.12
CA THR A 226 -17.28 1.77 8.33
C THR A 226 -18.55 1.12 7.77
N GLY A 227 -19.68 1.81 7.94
CA GLY A 227 -21.03 1.26 7.80
C GLY A 227 -21.31 0.41 6.56
N THR A 228 -22.19 -0.57 6.75
CA THR A 228 -22.91 -1.40 5.77
C THR A 228 -22.45 -1.29 4.31
N VAL A 229 -21.60 -2.24 3.91
CA VAL A 229 -21.36 -2.55 2.49
C VAL A 229 -22.64 -3.22 1.95
N PRO A 230 -23.28 -2.71 0.89
CA PRO A 230 -24.34 -3.47 0.23
C PRO A 230 -23.75 -4.81 -0.25
N PRO A 231 -24.45 -5.93 -0.09
CA PRO A 231 -23.91 -7.23 -0.46
C PRO A 231 -23.42 -7.18 -1.91
N CYS A 232 -22.19 -7.68 -2.14
CA CYS A 232 -21.64 -7.83 -3.48
C CYS A 232 -22.71 -8.49 -4.36
N ALA A 233 -23.09 -7.80 -5.44
CA ALA A 233 -24.05 -8.34 -6.40
C ALA A 233 -23.51 -9.69 -6.90
N SER A 234 -24.28 -10.74 -6.59
CA SER A 234 -24.13 -12.10 -7.10
C SER A 234 -24.31 -12.16 -8.61
#